data_AF-A0AAD4E5N0-F1
#
_entry.id   AF-A0AAD4E5N0-F1
#
_cell.length_a   1.000
_cell.length_b   1.000
_cell.length_c   1.000
_cell.angle_alpha   90.00
_cell.angle_beta   90.00
_cell.angle_gamma   90.00
#
_symmetry.space_group_name_H-M   'P 1'
#
loop_
_entity.id
_entity.type
_entity.pdbx_description
1 polymer ?
#
loop_
_entity_poly.entity_id
_entity_poly.type
_entity_poly.pdbx_seq_one_letter_code
_entity_poly.pdbx_strand_id
1 'polypeptide(L)'
;IDQTNIVYQPENTATYEEVGSKQVTVVGQEEKRAFTVVVGISASGNALPFQVIYCGKTTCSLPSKSMPQFKKAQHLGFKLCFSNTDMHWSMFELMCDY
;
A
#
# COMPACT_ATOMS: atom_id res chain seq x y z
N ILE A 1 4.18 -16.27 -8.16
CA ILE A 1 3.69 -14.97 -7.65
C ILE A 1 3.95 -14.94 -6.15
N ASP A 2 4.19 -13.77 -5.59
CA ASP A 2 4.35 -13.59 -4.15
C ASP A 2 3.76 -12.22 -3.73
N GLN A 3 3.55 -12.00 -2.44
CA GLN A 3 3.04 -10.75 -1.90
C GLN A 3 3.98 -10.13 -0.87
N THR A 4 4.08 -8.81 -0.88
CA THR A 4 4.81 -8.05 0.14
C THR A 4 3.98 -6.90 0.68
N ASN A 5 4.09 -6.67 1.98
CA ASN A 5 3.50 -5.51 2.64
C ASN A 5 4.44 -4.29 2.46
N ILE A 6 3.89 -3.17 2.01
CA ILE A 6 4.59 -1.89 1.91
C ILE A 6 4.01 -0.94 2.95
N VAL A 7 4.85 -0.52 3.89
CA VAL A 7 4.49 0.41 4.97
C VAL A 7 4.91 1.82 4.58
N TYR A 8 3.96 2.76 4.59
CA TYR A 8 4.21 4.19 4.53
C TYR A 8 4.50 4.70 5.93
N GLN A 9 5.77 4.81 6.27
CA GLN A 9 6.18 5.46 7.50
C GLN A 9 6.98 6.72 7.16
N PRO A 10 6.52 7.91 7.58
CA PRO A 10 7.32 9.12 7.42
C PRO A 10 8.54 9.03 8.34
N GLU A 11 9.70 9.41 7.82
CA GLU A 11 10.87 9.68 8.66
C GLU A 11 10.66 11.04 9.35
N ASN A 12 10.20 11.00 10.60
CA ASN A 12 9.99 12.17 11.43
C ASN A 12 10.40 11.85 12.86
N THR A 13 10.82 12.87 13.61
CA THR A 13 11.12 12.80 15.05
C THR A 13 10.31 13.81 15.86
N ALA A 14 9.39 14.54 15.22
CA ALA A 14 8.52 15.48 15.91
C ALA A 14 7.52 14.75 16.82
N THR A 15 7.31 15.31 18.01
CA THR A 15 6.40 14.81 19.03
C THR A 15 5.67 15.97 19.70
N TYR A 16 4.47 15.69 20.21
CA TYR A 16 3.71 16.60 21.07
C TYR A 16 3.78 16.21 22.55
N GLU A 17 4.66 15.26 22.89
CA GLU A 17 4.82 14.75 24.25
C GLU A 17 5.53 15.76 25.16
N GLU A 18 5.23 15.69 26.45
CA GLU A 18 5.89 16.53 27.45
C GLU A 18 7.39 16.25 27.55
N VAL A 19 8.16 17.32 27.78
CA VAL A 19 9.61 17.21 27.96
C VAL A 19 9.90 16.40 29.21
N GLY A 20 10.64 15.30 29.07
CA GLY A 20 10.95 14.36 30.14
C GLY A 20 10.09 13.10 30.16
N SER A 21 9.12 12.97 29.24
CA SER A 21 8.36 11.72 29.04
C SER A 21 9.28 10.55 28.68
N LYS A 22 9.05 9.41 29.35
CA LYS A 22 9.80 8.15 29.08
C LYS A 22 9.29 7.41 27.84
N GLN A 23 8.03 7.61 27.49
CA GLN A 23 7.40 7.08 26.29
C GLN A 23 7.04 8.27 25.42
N VAL A 24 7.58 8.32 24.20
CA VAL A 24 7.43 9.47 23.30
C VAL A 24 6.78 8.99 22.01
N THR A 25 5.52 9.38 21.82
CA THR A 25 4.77 9.13 20.60
C THR A 25 5.28 10.05 19.49
N VAL A 26 5.75 9.49 18.37
CA VAL A 26 6.23 10.26 17.22
C VAL A 26 5.09 10.46 16.21
N VAL A 27 4.91 11.71 15.77
CA VAL A 27 3.83 12.09 14.86
C VAL A 27 3.96 11.31 13.55
N GLY A 28 2.91 10.54 13.24
CA GLY A 28 2.81 9.75 12.01
C GLY A 28 3.59 8.42 12.02
N GLN A 29 4.32 8.08 13.09
CA GLN A 29 4.94 6.76 13.20
C GLN A 29 4.00 5.68 13.75
N GLU A 30 3.03 6.08 14.57
CA GLU A 30 2.09 5.14 15.21
C GLU A 30 0.95 4.75 14.26
N GLU A 31 0.51 5.67 13.40
CA GLU A 31 -0.47 5.38 12.35
C GLU A 31 0.20 4.70 11.16
N LYS A 32 0.31 3.36 11.23
CA LYS A 32 0.87 2.55 10.14
C LYS A 32 -0.10 2.52 8.97
N ARG A 33 0.18 3.33 7.95
CA ARG A 33 -0.48 3.19 6.64
C ARG A 33 0.27 2.17 5.82
N ALA A 34 -0.44 1.20 5.27
CA ALA A 34 0.17 0.11 4.53
C ALA A 34 -0.72 -0.37 3.40
N PHE A 35 -0.10 -1.00 2.40
CA PHE A 35 -0.77 -1.66 1.28
C PHE A 35 0.01 -2.92 0.92
N THR A 36 -0.67 -3.87 0.27
CA THR A 36 -0.03 -5.10 -0.20
C THR A 36 0.26 -4.99 -1.69
N VAL A 37 1.46 -5.41 -2.10
CA VAL A 37 1.81 -5.57 -3.52
C VAL A 37 1.92 -7.05 -3.84
N VAL A 38 1.20 -7.50 -4.86
CA VAL A 38 1.37 -8.82 -5.46
C VAL A 38 2.26 -8.68 -6.68
N VAL A 39 3.32 -9.50 -6.71
CA VAL A 39 4.36 -9.48 -7.74
C VAL A 39 4.44 -10.84 -8.43
N GLY A 40 4.49 -10.79 -9.76
CA GLY A 40 4.79 -11.92 -10.63
C GLY A 40 6.07 -11.67 -11.42
N ILE A 41 6.81 -12.74 -11.68
CA ILE A 41 7.98 -12.73 -12.56
C ILE A 41 7.71 -13.77 -13.65
N SER A 42 7.91 -13.38 -14.91
CA SER A 42 7.80 -14.29 -16.05
C SER A 42 8.93 -15.32 -16.04
N ALA A 43 8.78 -16.41 -16.79
CA ALA A 43 9.87 -17.38 -16.98
C ALA A 43 11.14 -16.77 -17.61
N SER A 44 11.01 -15.64 -18.32
CA SER A 44 12.12 -14.87 -18.88
C SER A 44 12.78 -13.91 -17.88
N GLY A 45 12.34 -13.89 -16.62
CA GLY A 45 12.87 -13.02 -15.57
C GLY A 45 12.33 -11.59 -15.57
N ASN A 46 11.29 -11.29 -16.36
CA ASN A 46 10.70 -9.95 -16.39
C ASN A 46 9.65 -9.81 -15.29
N ALA A 47 9.67 -8.67 -14.60
CA ALA A 47 8.59 -8.31 -13.69
C ALA A 47 7.29 -8.10 -14.48
N LEU A 48 6.23 -8.81 -14.08
CA LEU A 48 4.89 -8.58 -14.59
C LEU A 48 4.28 -7.34 -13.91
N PRO A 49 3.28 -6.70 -14.53
CA PRO A 49 2.56 -5.59 -13.91
C PRO A 49 2.10 -5.92 -12.48
N PHE A 50 2.27 -4.97 -11.57
CA PHE A 50 1.95 -5.18 -10.17
C PHE A 50 0.46 -5.04 -9.91
N GLN A 51 -0.04 -5.84 -8.96
CA GLN A 51 -1.32 -5.59 -8.32
C GLN A 51 -1.07 -4.97 -6.96
N VAL A 52 -1.74 -3.87 -6.67
CA VAL A 52 -1.57 -3.05 -5.47
C VAL A 52 -2.90 -2.96 -4.75
N ILE A 53 -2.94 -3.51 -3.54
CA ILE A 53 -4.14 -3.69 -2.73
C ILE A 53 -4.10 -2.74 -1.54
N TYR A 54 -4.99 -1.75 -1.56
CA TYR A 54 -5.17 -0.76 -0.50
C TYR A 54 -6.20 -1.22 0.53
N CYS A 55 -6.08 -0.76 1.78
CA CYS A 55 -7.11 -0.99 2.79
C CYS A 55 -8.39 -0.21 2.48
N GLY A 56 -9.55 -0.87 2.63
CA GLY A 56 -10.86 -0.23 2.63
C GLY A 56 -11.83 -0.85 1.63
N LYS A 57 -12.99 -0.19 1.46
CA LYS A 57 -14.19 -0.76 0.84
C LYS A 57 -14.68 0.00 -0.39
N THR A 58 -14.06 1.12 -0.73
CA THR A 58 -14.52 2.00 -1.82
C THR A 58 -13.37 2.48 -2.68
N THR A 59 -13.70 3.04 -3.84
CA THR A 59 -12.70 3.64 -4.74
C THR A 59 -11.97 4.83 -4.12
N CYS A 60 -12.51 5.43 -3.05
CA CYS A 60 -11.84 6.48 -2.29
C CYS A 60 -10.61 5.99 -1.50
N SER A 61 -10.48 4.67 -1.30
CA SER A 61 -9.29 4.05 -0.71
C SER A 61 -8.11 3.97 -1.69
N LEU A 62 -8.36 4.18 -2.98
CA LEU A 62 -7.33 4.16 -4.01
C LEU A 62 -6.67 5.53 -4.15
N PRO A 63 -5.43 5.59 -4.69
CA PRO A 63 -4.82 6.85 -5.05
C PRO A 63 -5.70 7.65 -6.01
N SER A 64 -5.67 8.98 -5.89
CA SER A 64 -6.52 9.84 -6.71
C SER A 64 -6.28 9.64 -8.21
N LYS A 65 -7.37 9.44 -8.96
CA LYS A 65 -7.37 9.31 -10.42
C LYS A 65 -6.91 10.58 -11.15
N SER A 66 -6.93 11.73 -10.48
CA SER A 66 -6.44 12.99 -11.05
C SER A 66 -4.92 13.05 -11.16
N MET A 67 -4.19 12.19 -10.40
CA MET A 67 -2.75 12.23 -10.34
C MET A 67 -2.10 11.63 -11.61
N PRO A 68 -1.06 12.26 -12.19
CA PRO A 68 -0.34 11.72 -13.34
C PRO A 68 0.19 10.30 -13.11
N GLN A 69 0.62 9.99 -11.89
CA GLN A 69 1.15 8.70 -11.48
C GLN A 69 0.09 7.59 -11.59
N PHE A 70 -1.17 7.90 -11.29
CA PHE A 70 -2.27 6.94 -11.43
C PHE A 70 -2.46 6.54 -12.90
N LYS A 71 -2.44 7.52 -13.81
CA LYS A 71 -2.54 7.28 -15.25
C LYS A 71 -1.34 6.47 -15.77
N LYS A 72 -0.13 6.77 -15.28
CA LYS A 72 1.08 6.01 -15.63
C LYS A 72 0.97 4.55 -15.19
N ALA A 73 0.50 4.31 -13.96
CA ALA A 73 0.30 2.96 -13.44
C ALA A 73 -0.69 2.16 -14.31
N GLN A 74 -1.82 2.77 -14.68
CA GLN A 74 -2.79 2.14 -15.59
C GLN A 74 -2.20 1.83 -16.97
N HIS A 75 -1.42 2.75 -17.54
CA HIS A 75 -0.77 2.54 -18.84
C HIS A 75 0.25 1.39 -18.80
N LEU A 76 0.94 1.21 -17.67
CA LEU A 76 1.86 0.09 -17.42
C LEU A 76 1.14 -1.23 -17.07
N GLY A 77 -0.20 -1.23 -17.03
CA GLY A 77 -1.00 -2.41 -16.72
C GLY A 77 -1.10 -2.72 -15.23
N PHE A 78 -0.69 -1.82 -14.34
CA PHE A 78 -0.80 -2.05 -12.90
C PHE A 78 -2.26 -2.07 -12.46
N LYS A 79 -2.58 -3.04 -11.61
CA LYS A 79 -3.93 -3.22 -11.08
C LYS A 79 -4.02 -2.61 -9.68
N LEU A 80 -4.77 -1.52 -9.56
CA LEU A 80 -5.00 -0.85 -8.27
C LEU A 80 -6.38 -1.25 -7.75
N CYS A 81 -6.44 -1.96 -6.64
CA CYS A 81 -7.68 -2.41 -6.01
C CYS A 81 -7.64 -2.20 -4.50
N PHE A 82 -8.80 -2.33 -3.86
CA PHE A 82 -8.94 -2.25 -2.40
C PHE A 82 -9.36 -3.62 -1.87
N SER A 83 -9.00 -3.92 -0.63
CA SER A 83 -9.18 -5.25 -0.03
C SER A 83 -10.64 -5.62 0.24
N ASN A 84 -11.55 -4.65 0.20
CA ASN A 84 -12.94 -4.76 0.65
C ASN A 84 -13.08 -5.13 2.14
N THR A 85 -12.02 -4.91 2.92
CA THR A 85 -11.97 -5.16 4.36
C THR A 85 -11.37 -3.95 5.07
N ASP A 86 -11.37 -3.98 6.40
CA ASP A 86 -10.72 -2.97 7.23
C ASP A 86 -9.21 -3.26 7.41
N MET A 87 -8.64 -4.18 6.61
CA MET A 87 -7.23 -4.55 6.59
C MET A 87 -6.63 -4.38 5.19
N HIS A 88 -5.31 -4.16 5.11
CA HIS A 88 -4.59 -3.98 3.84
C HIS A 88 -4.02 -5.28 3.25
N TRP A 89 -4.26 -6.43 3.88
CA TRP A 89 -3.76 -7.73 3.41
C TRP A 89 -4.47 -8.19 2.13
N SER A 90 -3.74 -8.89 1.25
CA SER A 90 -4.38 -9.58 0.14
C SER A 90 -5.18 -10.78 0.65
N MET A 91 -6.38 -10.96 0.10
CA MET A 91 -7.14 -12.20 0.26
C MET A 91 -6.81 -13.14 -0.89
N PHE A 92 -6.99 -14.44 -0.70
CA PHE A 92 -6.74 -15.44 -1.74
C PHE A 92 -7.47 -15.12 -3.05
N GLU A 93 -8.72 -14.66 -2.97
CA GLU A 93 -9.50 -14.22 -4.13
C GLU A 93 -8.81 -13.10 -4.92
N LEU A 94 -8.25 -12.11 -4.23
CA LEU A 94 -7.51 -11.02 -4.87
C LEU A 94 -6.20 -11.50 -5.48
N MET A 95 -5.54 -12.50 -4.90
CA MET A 95 -4.35 -13.11 -5.50
C MET A 95 -4.66 -13.93 -6.75
N CYS A 96 -5.82 -14.60 -6.80
CA CYS A 96 -6.27 -15.34 -7.99
C CYS A 96 -6.67 -14.42 -9.15
N ASP A 97 -6.96 -13.16 -8.84
CA ASP A 97 -7.29 -12.11 -9.81
C ASP A 97 -6.04 -11.41 -10.38
N TYR A 98 -4.83 -11.85 -10.01
CA TYR A 98 -3.54 -11.35 -10.50
C TYR A 98 -3.29 -11.63 -11.98
#